data_AF-A0AAW2F8X9-F1
#
_entry.id   AF-A0AAW2F8X9-F1
#
_cell.length_a   1.000
_cell.length_b   1.000
_cell.length_c   1.000
_cell.angle_alpha   90.00
_cell.angle_beta   90.00
_cell.angle_gamma   90.00
#
_symmetry.space_group_name_H-M   'P 1'
#
loop_
_entity.id
_entity.type
_entity.pdbx_description
1 polymer ?
#
loop_
_entity_poly.entity_id
_entity_poly.type
_entity_poly.pdbx_seq_one_letter_code
_entity_poly.pdbx_strand_id
1 'polypeptide(L)'
;MYSLLEDEMTTGNYFHNNSKTAIRLFLLSSLVPPRHRARTGKTFWKPSIAETRDGLFLQVKVPGDIETSKLEKRKFLYKKGLTVQPYIVVVGPTLTNIYAFYVIIKDKNYQTNTLFDAIKFCFQTYFVFDLKYPTECQHLWYLMQWELFNVTYDKDIKIPFLNDILQCKY
;
A
#
# COMPACT_ATOMS: atom_id res chain seq x y z
N MET A 1 24.38 1.22 -15.23
CA MET A 1 23.68 1.49 -13.95
C MET A 1 22.18 1.23 -14.06
N TYR A 2 21.49 1.68 -15.12
CA TYR A 2 20.15 1.19 -15.48
C TYR A 2 20.07 -0.33 -15.63
N SER A 3 21.13 -0.94 -16.18
CA SER A 3 21.23 -2.39 -16.36
C SER A 3 21.33 -3.21 -15.07
N LEU A 4 21.85 -2.66 -13.96
CA LEU A 4 21.99 -3.41 -12.69
C LEU A 4 20.65 -3.49 -11.95
N LEU A 5 19.83 -2.44 -12.00
CA LEU A 5 18.48 -2.46 -11.44
C LEU A 5 17.52 -3.27 -12.32
N GLU A 6 17.63 -3.21 -13.66
CA GLU A 6 16.84 -4.09 -14.54
C GLU A 6 17.24 -5.56 -14.41
N ASP A 7 18.53 -5.89 -14.31
CA ASP A 7 19.00 -7.28 -14.08
C ASP A 7 18.59 -7.81 -12.69
N GLU A 8 18.57 -6.96 -11.65
CA GLU A 8 18.08 -7.33 -10.31
C GLU A 8 16.54 -7.40 -10.23
N MET A 9 15.82 -6.67 -11.09
CA MET A 9 14.35 -6.71 -11.17
C MET A 9 13.85 -7.87 -12.07
N THR A 10 14.65 -8.33 -13.03
CA THR A 10 14.32 -9.46 -13.93
C THR A 10 14.82 -10.81 -13.41
N THR A 11 15.83 -10.85 -12.53
CA THR A 11 16.20 -12.08 -11.82
C THR A 11 15.19 -12.35 -10.71
N GLY A 12 14.25 -13.28 -10.98
CA GLY A 12 13.10 -13.65 -10.15
C GLY A 12 13.36 -14.18 -8.73
N ASN A 13 14.50 -13.86 -8.11
CA ASN A 13 14.91 -14.30 -6.77
C ASN A 13 14.70 -13.26 -5.66
N TYR A 14 14.63 -11.95 -5.94
CA TYR A 14 14.42 -10.94 -4.88
C TYR A 14 12.98 -10.86 -4.36
N PHE A 15 12.00 -11.27 -5.19
CA PHE A 15 10.56 -11.17 -4.89
C PHE A 15 9.96 -12.45 -4.29
N HIS A 16 10.74 -13.52 -4.14
CA HIS A 16 10.21 -14.81 -3.66
C HIS A 16 9.98 -14.85 -2.13
N ASN A 17 10.52 -13.89 -1.37
CA ASN A 17 10.35 -13.86 0.09
C ASN A 17 9.28 -12.83 0.51
N ASN A 18 8.03 -13.30 0.59
CA ASN A 18 6.88 -12.49 0.99
C ASN A 18 7.07 -11.81 2.36
N SER A 19 7.66 -12.50 3.33
CA SER A 19 7.95 -11.97 4.66
C SER A 19 8.91 -10.77 4.61
N LYS A 20 10.01 -10.89 3.85
CA LYS A 20 10.95 -9.77 3.65
C LYS A 20 10.25 -8.58 2.97
N THR A 21 9.43 -8.83 1.96
CA THR A 21 8.68 -7.78 1.25
C THR A 21 7.68 -7.09 2.17
N ALA A 22 6.96 -7.84 3.00
CA ALA A 22 6.02 -7.29 3.98
C ALA A 22 6.74 -6.42 5.01
N ILE A 23 7.91 -6.85 5.50
CA ILE A 23 8.73 -6.06 6.44
C ILE A 23 9.23 -4.78 5.77
N ARG A 24 9.68 -4.85 4.51
CA ARG A 24 10.11 -3.65 3.76
C ARG A 24 8.97 -2.64 3.63
N LEU A 25 7.77 -3.08 3.23
CA LEU A 25 6.58 -2.22 3.15
C LEU A 25 6.16 -1.67 4.52
N PHE A 26 6.26 -2.48 5.57
CA PHE A 26 5.98 -2.07 6.94
C PHE A 26 6.93 -0.95 7.40
N LEU A 27 8.22 -1.07 7.08
CA LEU A 27 9.22 -0.06 7.43
C LEU A 27 9.13 1.19 6.53
N LEU A 28 8.65 1.03 5.29
CA LEU A 28 8.49 2.14 4.34
C LEU A 28 7.62 3.28 4.90
N SER A 29 6.56 2.98 5.65
CA SER A 29 5.73 4.00 6.28
C SER A 29 6.46 4.85 7.34
N SER A 30 7.53 4.30 7.92
CA SER A 30 8.38 5.01 8.88
C SER A 30 9.49 5.80 8.19
N LEU A 31 10.06 5.25 7.11
CA LEU A 31 11.09 5.91 6.30
C LEU A 31 10.54 7.10 5.51
N VAL A 32 9.30 6.96 5.02
CA VAL A 32 8.60 7.97 4.24
C VAL A 32 7.30 8.33 4.99
N PRO A 33 7.40 9.05 6.12
CA PRO A 33 6.25 9.32 6.97
C PRO A 33 5.25 10.29 6.30
N PRO A 34 3.95 10.19 6.64
CA PRO A 34 2.94 11.09 6.11
C PRO A 34 3.23 12.54 6.54
N ARG A 35 3.41 13.43 5.56
CA ARG A 35 3.58 14.88 5.81
C ARG A 35 2.31 15.69 5.56
N HIS A 36 1.40 15.18 4.73
CA HIS A 36 0.18 15.87 4.32
C HIS A 36 -0.97 15.69 5.33
N ARG A 37 -1.87 16.68 5.38
CA ARG A 37 -3.16 16.61 6.10
C ARG A 37 -4.29 16.50 5.08
N ALA A 38 -5.00 15.38 5.08
CA ALA A 38 -6.15 15.18 4.22
C ALA A 38 -7.39 15.86 4.78
N ARG A 39 -8.23 16.43 3.90
CA ARG A 39 -9.54 16.96 4.30
C ARG A 39 -10.51 15.80 4.54
N THR A 40 -11.07 15.76 5.73
CA THR A 40 -12.01 14.73 6.21
C THR A 40 -13.32 15.39 6.61
N GLY A 41 -14.24 15.54 5.64
CA GLY A 41 -15.47 16.30 5.83
C GLY A 41 -15.20 17.76 6.21
N LYS A 42 -15.51 18.11 7.46
CA LYS A 42 -15.33 19.46 8.02
C LYS A 42 -13.98 19.70 8.69
N THR A 43 -13.17 18.66 8.90
CA THR A 43 -11.88 18.76 9.61
C THR A 43 -10.73 18.34 8.71
N PHE A 44 -9.50 18.55 9.20
CA PHE A 44 -8.29 18.02 8.60
C PHE A 44 -7.74 16.89 9.46
N TRP A 45 -7.34 15.80 8.82
CA TRP A 45 -6.73 14.66 9.47
C TRP A 45 -5.34 14.41 8.89
N LYS A 46 -4.36 14.25 9.78
CA LYS A 46 -3.03 13.76 9.43
C LYS A 46 -2.97 12.27 9.82
N PRO A 47 -2.83 11.35 8.86
CA PRO A 47 -2.54 9.96 9.20
C PRO A 47 -1.28 9.86 10.05
N SER A 48 -1.29 9.01 11.06
CA SER A 48 -0.11 8.58 11.79
C SER A 48 0.71 7.58 10.94
N ILE A 49 1.94 7.28 11.36
CA ILE A 49 2.76 6.23 10.72
C ILE A 49 2.04 4.88 10.79
N ALA A 50 1.40 4.55 11.93
CA ALA A 50 0.63 3.32 12.07
C ALA A 50 -0.59 3.28 11.14
N GLU A 51 -1.36 4.38 11.07
CA GLU A 51 -2.50 4.48 10.13
C GLU A 51 -2.03 4.38 8.67
N THR A 52 -0.87 4.95 8.33
CA THR A 52 -0.25 4.85 6.99
C THR A 52 0.12 3.41 6.65
N ARG A 53 0.75 2.72 7.59
CA ARG A 53 1.14 1.32 7.46
C ARG A 53 -0.06 0.42 7.22
N ASP A 54 -1.10 0.57 8.04
CA ASP A 54 -2.37 -0.16 7.94
C ASP A 54 -3.17 0.27 6.69
N GLY A 55 -2.82 1.40 6.09
CA GLY A 55 -3.26 1.85 4.77
C GLY A 55 -2.63 1.06 3.62
N LEU A 56 -1.35 0.72 3.71
CA LEU A 56 -0.65 -0.07 2.69
C LEU A 56 -1.14 -1.52 2.67
N PHE A 57 -1.16 -2.16 3.84
CA PHE A 57 -1.73 -3.49 4.02
C PHE A 57 -2.15 -3.70 5.48
N LEU A 58 -3.18 -4.52 5.69
CA LEU A 58 -3.57 -4.99 7.01
C LEU A 58 -2.98 -6.37 7.26
N GLN A 59 -2.37 -6.57 8.43
CA GLN A 59 -1.97 -7.89 8.88
C GLN A 59 -3.08 -8.47 9.78
N VAL A 60 -3.54 -9.68 9.46
CA VAL A 60 -4.41 -10.49 10.32
C VAL A 60 -3.71 -11.79 10.68
N LYS A 61 -3.99 -12.34 11.87
CA LYS A 61 -3.27 -13.53 12.36
C LYS A 61 -3.77 -14.81 11.69
N VAL A 62 -5.10 -14.91 11.57
CA VAL A 62 -5.78 -16.06 10.97
C VAL A 62 -6.83 -15.61 9.95
N PRO A 63 -7.22 -16.46 8.98
CA PRO A 63 -8.19 -16.08 7.96
C PRO A 63 -9.57 -15.71 8.53
N GLY A 64 -9.95 -16.30 9.67
CA GLY A 64 -11.21 -16.01 10.35
C GLY A 64 -11.35 -14.55 10.80
N ASP A 65 -10.24 -13.82 10.96
CA ASP A 65 -10.24 -12.42 11.40
C ASP A 65 -10.50 -11.44 10.25
N ILE A 66 -10.45 -11.89 8.99
CA ILE A 66 -10.52 -11.01 7.80
C ILE A 66 -11.79 -10.15 7.80
N GLU A 67 -12.96 -10.76 8.05
CA GLU A 67 -14.24 -10.04 8.03
C GLU A 67 -14.37 -9.03 9.17
N THR A 68 -13.83 -9.37 10.35
CA THR A 68 -13.76 -8.45 11.49
C THR A 68 -12.88 -7.24 11.15
N SER A 69 -11.68 -7.47 10.60
CA SER A 69 -10.77 -6.40 10.19
C SER A 69 -11.33 -5.53 9.06
N LYS A 70 -12.09 -6.12 8.12
CA LYS A 70 -12.84 -5.37 7.08
C LYS A 70 -13.84 -4.40 7.71
N LEU A 71 -14.62 -4.88 8.67
CA LEU A 71 -15.61 -4.07 9.37
C LEU A 71 -14.94 -2.92 10.15
N GLU A 72 -13.85 -3.20 10.85
CA GLU A 72 -13.09 -2.19 11.61
C GLU A 72 -12.51 -1.11 10.71
N LYS A 73 -11.84 -1.48 9.60
CA LYS A 73 -11.30 -0.52 8.63
C LYS A 73 -12.41 0.34 8.02
N ARG A 74 -13.56 -0.25 7.69
CA ARG A 74 -14.73 0.49 7.19
C ARG A 74 -15.23 1.51 8.21
N LYS A 75 -15.44 1.09 9.47
CA LYS A 75 -15.87 1.99 10.56
C LYS A 75 -14.88 3.12 10.79
N PHE A 76 -13.58 2.82 10.78
CA PHE A 76 -12.51 3.79 10.96
C PHE A 76 -12.53 4.89 9.88
N LEU A 77 -12.64 4.51 8.59
CA LEU A 77 -12.68 5.47 7.49
C LEU A 77 -13.99 6.25 7.43
N TYR A 78 -15.12 5.59 7.68
CA TYR A 78 -16.44 6.25 7.68
C TYR A 78 -16.57 7.28 8.80
N LYS A 79 -15.98 7.04 9.98
CA LYS A 79 -15.89 8.02 11.07
C LYS A 79 -15.15 9.30 10.66
N LYS A 80 -14.27 9.21 9.66
CA LYS A 80 -13.54 10.35 9.08
C LYS A 80 -14.22 10.91 7.82
N GLY A 81 -15.40 10.43 7.44
CA GLY A 81 -16.08 10.85 6.21
C GLY A 81 -15.35 10.46 4.94
N LEU A 82 -14.57 9.37 4.97
CA LEU A 82 -13.83 8.83 3.83
C LEU A 82 -14.44 7.51 3.37
N THR A 83 -14.25 7.17 2.10
CA THR A 83 -14.61 5.86 1.55
C THR A 83 -13.46 4.88 1.68
N VAL A 84 -13.78 3.59 1.80
CA VAL A 84 -12.77 2.52 1.76
C VAL A 84 -12.33 2.30 0.32
N GLN A 85 -11.04 2.49 0.05
CA GLN A 85 -10.41 2.13 -1.23
C GLN A 85 -9.94 0.68 -1.18
N PRO A 86 -9.67 0.02 -2.33
CA PRO A 86 -9.04 -1.30 -2.35
C PRO A 86 -7.78 -1.34 -1.48
N TYR A 87 -7.57 -2.46 -0.79
CA TYR A 87 -6.42 -2.62 0.09
C TYR A 87 -6.01 -4.08 0.22
N ILE A 88 -4.78 -4.29 0.69
CA ILE A 88 -4.19 -5.62 0.80
C ILE A 88 -4.39 -6.13 2.23
N VAL A 89 -4.72 -7.40 2.36
CA VAL A 89 -4.70 -8.14 3.63
C VAL A 89 -3.65 -9.24 3.53
N VAL A 90 -2.81 -9.31 4.55
CA VAL A 90 -1.77 -10.30 4.72
C VAL A 90 -2.14 -11.18 5.90
N VAL A 91 -2.13 -12.50 5.72
CA VAL A 91 -2.49 -13.46 6.77
C VAL A 91 -1.25 -14.18 7.28
N GLY A 92 -1.02 -14.06 8.58
CA GLY A 92 0.09 -14.70 9.27
C GLY A 92 0.21 -14.24 10.72
N PRO A 93 0.58 -15.11 11.67
CA PRO A 93 0.75 -14.73 13.07
C PRO A 93 1.78 -13.61 13.26
N THR A 94 2.79 -13.54 12.39
CA THR A 94 3.83 -12.51 12.37
C THR A 94 4.19 -12.14 10.93
N LEU A 95 4.85 -10.99 10.72
CA LEU A 95 5.36 -10.61 9.39
C LEU A 95 6.48 -11.53 8.89
N THR A 96 7.11 -12.30 9.78
CA THR A 96 8.10 -13.32 9.42
C THR A 96 7.46 -14.63 8.97
N ASN A 97 6.19 -14.86 9.32
CA ASN A 97 5.45 -16.08 9.01
C ASN A 97 4.10 -15.74 8.37
N ILE A 98 4.14 -15.44 7.08
CA ILE A 98 2.97 -15.11 6.27
C ILE A 98 2.68 -16.27 5.30
N TYR A 99 1.40 -16.64 5.17
CA TYR A 99 0.99 -17.76 4.33
C TYR A 99 -0.17 -17.47 3.37
N ALA A 100 -0.84 -16.31 3.46
CA ALA A 100 -1.86 -15.94 2.47
C ALA A 100 -1.95 -14.42 2.24
N PHE A 101 -2.40 -14.04 1.05
CA PHE A 101 -2.52 -12.67 0.59
C PHE A 101 -3.88 -12.48 -0.08
N TYR A 102 -4.55 -11.38 0.25
CA TYR A 102 -5.82 -11.03 -0.33
C TYR A 102 -5.83 -9.56 -0.73
N VAL A 103 -6.43 -9.24 -1.87
CA VAL A 103 -6.86 -7.89 -2.19
C VAL A 103 -8.34 -7.79 -1.91
N ILE A 104 -8.71 -6.82 -1.09
CA ILE A 104 -10.10 -6.57 -0.70
C ILE A 104 -10.64 -5.46 -1.60
N ILE A 105 -11.71 -5.77 -2.32
CA ILE A 105 -12.44 -4.78 -3.14
C ILE A 105 -13.89 -4.81 -2.68
N LYS A 106 -14.34 -3.71 -2.07
CA LYS A 106 -15.63 -3.63 -1.38
C LYS A 106 -15.75 -4.76 -0.34
N ASP A 107 -16.64 -5.72 -0.58
CA ASP A 107 -16.92 -6.84 0.32
C ASP A 107 -16.33 -8.17 -0.18
N LYS A 108 -15.60 -8.16 -1.29
CA LYS A 108 -15.03 -9.36 -1.90
C LYS A 108 -13.54 -9.50 -1.60
N ASN A 109 -13.11 -10.75 -1.38
CA ASN A 109 -11.74 -11.11 -1.06
C ASN A 109 -11.15 -11.85 -2.26
N TYR A 110 -10.07 -11.33 -2.84
CA TYR A 110 -9.41 -11.91 -4.00
C TYR A 110 -8.03 -12.42 -3.59
N GLN A 111 -7.84 -13.74 -3.60
CA GLN A 111 -6.57 -14.35 -3.19
C GLN A 111 -5.50 -14.21 -4.28
N THR A 112 -4.26 -13.95 -3.88
CA THR A 112 -3.09 -13.96 -4.77
C THR A 112 -2.01 -14.91 -4.26
N ASN A 113 -1.10 -15.32 -5.15
CA ASN A 113 -0.04 -16.28 -4.82
C ASN A 113 1.09 -15.64 -4.01
N THR A 114 1.42 -14.38 -4.30
CA THR A 114 2.48 -13.63 -3.61
C THR A 114 1.98 -12.27 -3.14
N LEU A 115 2.74 -11.66 -2.23
CA LEU A 115 2.49 -10.28 -1.80
C LEU A 115 2.69 -9.30 -2.96
N PHE A 116 3.66 -9.54 -3.83
CA PHE A 116 3.89 -8.67 -4.99
C PHE A 116 2.72 -8.74 -5.96
N ASP A 117 2.16 -9.93 -6.20
CA ASP A 117 0.93 -10.08 -6.99
C ASP A 117 -0.23 -9.31 -6.36
N ALA A 118 -0.36 -9.31 -5.02
CA ALA A 118 -1.36 -8.51 -4.33
C ALA A 118 -1.15 -7.00 -4.54
N ILE A 119 0.11 -6.53 -4.46
CA ILE A 119 0.45 -5.12 -4.69
C ILE A 119 0.12 -4.71 -6.11
N LYS A 120 0.55 -5.50 -7.11
CA LYS A 120 0.27 -5.25 -8.53
C LYS A 120 -1.23 -5.28 -8.83
N PHE A 121 -1.93 -6.30 -8.32
CA PHE A 121 -3.36 -6.42 -8.52
C PHE A 121 -4.10 -5.23 -7.88
N CYS A 122 -3.82 -4.91 -6.62
CA CYS A 122 -4.38 -3.74 -5.94
C CYS A 122 -4.10 -2.44 -6.69
N PHE A 123 -2.86 -2.24 -7.16
CA PHE A 123 -2.48 -1.09 -7.98
C PHE A 123 -3.35 -0.96 -9.24
N GLN A 124 -3.52 -2.06 -9.98
CA GLN A 124 -4.34 -2.09 -11.19
C GLN A 124 -5.81 -1.76 -10.90
N THR A 125 -6.36 -2.16 -9.74
CA THR A 125 -7.75 -1.83 -9.39
C THR A 125 -8.01 -0.33 -9.34
N TYR A 126 -7.03 0.49 -8.94
CA TYR A 126 -7.22 1.93 -8.90
C TYR A 126 -7.42 2.52 -10.30
N PHE A 127 -6.74 2.00 -11.31
CA PHE A 127 -6.90 2.45 -12.70
C PHE A 127 -8.15 1.88 -13.35
N VAL A 128 -8.41 0.58 -13.18
CA VAL A 128 -9.57 -0.09 -13.80
C VAL A 128 -10.89 0.50 -13.33
N PHE A 129 -10.97 0.92 -12.07
CA PHE A 129 -12.18 1.47 -11.48
C PHE A 129 -12.17 3.00 -11.32
N ASP A 130 -11.16 3.70 -11.86
CA ASP A 130 -10.96 5.15 -11.71
C ASP A 130 -11.07 5.62 -10.24
N LEU A 131 -10.36 4.91 -9.36
CA LEU A 131 -10.36 5.15 -7.93
C LEU A 131 -9.16 5.99 -7.50
N LYS A 132 -9.36 6.77 -6.44
CA LYS A 132 -8.26 7.46 -5.75
C LYS A 132 -7.52 6.46 -4.86
N TYR A 133 -6.22 6.70 -4.67
CA TYR A 133 -5.45 5.96 -3.67
C TYR A 133 -5.98 6.17 -2.24
N PRO A 134 -5.77 5.18 -1.33
CA PRO A 134 -6.15 5.29 0.06
C PRO A 134 -5.53 6.53 0.70
N THR A 135 -6.36 7.35 1.35
CA THR A 135 -5.95 8.64 1.90
C THR A 135 -4.86 8.49 2.97
N GLU A 136 -4.85 7.37 3.68
CA GLU A 136 -3.92 7.07 4.77
C GLU A 136 -2.47 6.95 4.29
N CYS A 137 -2.28 6.45 3.06
CA CYS A 137 -0.97 6.10 2.51
C CYS A 137 -0.80 6.55 1.05
N GLN A 138 -1.56 7.56 0.64
CA GLN A 138 -1.61 8.04 -0.75
C GLN A 138 -0.21 8.35 -1.30
N HIS A 139 0.65 8.96 -0.49
CA HIS A 139 2.01 9.29 -0.90
C HIS A 139 2.88 8.05 -1.16
N LEU A 140 2.65 6.96 -0.45
CA LEU A 140 3.37 5.70 -0.69
C LEU A 140 2.87 5.00 -1.95
N TRP A 141 1.57 5.11 -2.27
CA TRP A 141 1.06 4.61 -3.55
C TRP A 141 1.60 5.39 -4.74
N TYR A 142 1.71 6.72 -4.66
CA TYR A 142 2.40 7.50 -5.69
C TYR A 142 3.89 7.16 -5.78
N LEU A 143 4.57 6.97 -4.64
CA LEU A 143 5.96 6.50 -4.65
C LEU A 143 6.10 5.15 -5.37
N MET A 144 5.22 4.18 -5.09
CA MET A 144 5.20 2.90 -5.81
C MET A 144 4.83 3.08 -7.29
N GLN A 145 3.89 3.96 -7.63
CA GLN A 145 3.53 4.26 -9.01
C GLN A 145 4.77 4.69 -9.81
N TRP A 146 5.53 5.64 -9.28
CA TRP A 146 6.68 6.23 -9.97
C TRP A 146 7.91 5.31 -9.96
N GLU A 147 8.21 4.66 -8.83
CA GLU A 147 9.48 3.93 -8.64
C GLU A 147 9.36 2.42 -8.83
N LEU A 148 8.21 1.82 -8.50
CA LEU A 148 8.02 0.37 -8.61
C LEU A 148 7.38 -0.01 -9.95
N PHE A 149 6.42 0.80 -10.42
CA PHE A 149 5.66 0.52 -11.64
C PHE A 149 6.10 1.35 -12.85
N ASN A 150 6.94 2.37 -12.67
CA ASN A 150 7.39 3.28 -13.72
C ASN A 150 6.22 3.93 -14.51
N VAL A 151 5.16 4.29 -13.80
CA VAL A 151 3.96 4.93 -14.38
C VAL A 151 3.88 6.39 -13.93
N THR A 152 3.71 7.32 -14.85
CA THR A 152 3.54 8.75 -14.57
C THR A 152 2.40 9.33 -15.41
N TYR A 153 1.66 10.30 -14.85
CA TYR A 153 0.62 11.03 -15.57
C TYR A 153 0.73 12.54 -15.29
N ASP A 154 0.33 13.36 -16.27
CA ASP A 154 0.33 14.82 -16.13
C ASP A 154 -0.52 15.34 -14.97
N LYS A 155 -1.56 14.57 -14.61
CA LYS A 155 -2.52 14.89 -13.54
C LYS A 155 -2.16 14.27 -12.20
N ASP A 156 -1.02 13.59 -12.09
CA ASP A 156 -0.56 13.04 -10.82
C ASP A 156 -0.50 14.13 -9.74
N ILE A 157 -0.88 13.76 -8.52
CA ILE A 157 -0.80 14.68 -7.40
C ILE A 157 0.68 14.92 -7.10
N LYS A 158 1.08 16.19 -7.17
CA LYS A 158 2.43 16.62 -6.82
C LYS A 158 2.62 16.49 -5.32
N ILE A 159 3.62 15.72 -4.91
CA ILE A 159 3.99 15.52 -3.51
C ILE A 159 5.44 16.00 -3.34
N PRO A 160 5.67 17.29 -3.05
CA PRO A 160 6.99 17.91 -3.16
C PRO A 160 8.08 17.20 -2.35
N PHE A 161 7.75 16.74 -1.13
CA PHE A 161 8.75 16.08 -0.28
C PHE A 161 9.23 14.72 -0.82
N LEU A 162 8.47 14.09 -1.73
CA LEU A 162 8.94 12.88 -2.39
C LEU A 162 10.03 13.22 -3.39
N ASN A 163 10.02 14.39 -4.03
CA ASN A 163 11.10 14.81 -4.93
C ASN A 163 12.43 14.89 -4.19
N ASP A 164 12.45 15.41 -2.96
CA ASP A 164 13.65 15.45 -2.12
C ASP A 164 14.21 14.05 -1.86
N ILE A 165 13.33 13.06 -1.68
CA ILE A 165 13.70 11.65 -1.45
C ILE A 165 14.20 11.01 -2.75
N LEU A 166 13.53 11.27 -3.87
CA LEU A 166 13.86 10.69 -5.17
C LEU A 166 15.14 11.28 -5.78
N GLN A 167 15.49 12.54 -5.45
CA GLN A 167 16.73 13.19 -5.88
C GLN A 167 17.97 12.68 -5.14
N CYS A 168 17.82 11.98 -4.01
CA CYS A 168 18.92 11.35 -3.26
C CYS A 168 19.43 10.03 -3.88
N LYS A 169 19.33 9.86 -5.21
CA LYS A 169 19.93 8.73 -5.93
C LYS A 169 21.38 9.08 -6.26
N TYR A 170 22.33 8.56 -5.48
CA TYR A 170 23.78 8.61 -5.74
C TYR A 170 24.23 7.44 -6.62
#